data_AF-A0A538CQE7-F1
#
_entry.id   AF-A0A538CQE7-F1
#
_cell.length_a   1.000
_cell.length_b   1.000
_cell.length_c   1.000
_cell.angle_alpha   90.00
_cell.angle_beta   90.00
_cell.angle_gamma   90.00
#
_symmetry.space_group_name_H-M   'P 1'
#
loop_
_entity.id
_entity.type
_entity.pdbx_description
1 polymer ?
#
loop_
_entity_poly.entity_id
_entity_poly.type
_entity_poly.pdbx_seq_one_letter_code
_entity_poly.pdbx_strand_id
1 'polypeptide(L)'
;MADELTRGGALRFGALLHDAGKPATRDFTPDGNVTFIGHDREGARISRDVLTRLRASERLRAHVAALAEHHLRLGFLVHRRPLDRRLVYRYLKTCEPVEVDVTLLSVADRLAT
;
A
#
# COMPACT_ATOMS: atom_id res chain seq x y z
N MET A 1 -15.40 8.24 8.49
CA MET A 1 -14.68 7.38 9.46
C MET A 1 -15.06 7.86 10.86
N ALA A 2 -14.67 7.20 11.95
CA ALA A 2 -14.87 7.80 13.27
C ALA A 2 -14.09 9.13 13.40
N ASP A 3 -13.08 9.32 12.56
CA ASP A 3 -12.22 10.50 12.48
C ASP A 3 -12.80 11.67 11.66
N GLU A 4 -14.10 11.66 11.32
CA GLU A 4 -14.75 12.63 10.39
C GLU A 4 -14.11 12.69 8.98
N LEU A 5 -13.12 11.84 8.69
CA LEU A 5 -12.49 11.77 7.38
C LEU A 5 -13.40 11.13 6.34
N THR A 6 -13.37 11.72 5.15
CA THR A 6 -13.89 11.14 3.91
C THR A 6 -13.00 9.98 3.46
N ARG A 7 -13.53 9.13 2.58
CA ARG A 7 -12.74 8.05 1.93
C ARG A 7 -11.50 8.60 1.21
N GLY A 8 -11.66 9.73 0.50
CA GLY A 8 -10.54 10.41 -0.14
C GLY A 8 -9.52 10.98 0.85
N GLY A 9 -9.94 11.41 2.04
CA GLY A 9 -9.03 11.80 3.12
C GLY A 9 -8.17 10.61 3.59
N ALA A 10 -8.79 9.45 3.80
CA ALA A 10 -8.09 8.22 4.17
C ALA A 10 -7.10 7.75 3.08
N LEU A 11 -7.52 7.82 1.81
CA LEU A 11 -6.65 7.47 0.68
C LEU A 11 -5.40 8.36 0.60
N ARG A 12 -5.50 9.66 0.93
CA ARG A 12 -4.35 10.56 0.96
C ARG A 12 -3.34 10.19 2.05
N PHE A 13 -3.79 9.70 3.20
CA PHE A 13 -2.88 9.11 4.19
C PHE A 13 -2.20 7.85 3.66
N GLY A 14 -2.93 6.99 2.95
CA GLY A 14 -2.37 5.86 2.22
C GLY A 14 -1.28 6.29 1.25
N ALA A 15 -1.56 7.28 0.38
CA ALA A 15 -0.59 7.81 -0.58
C ALA A 15 0.64 8.41 0.10
N LEU A 16 0.47 9.12 1.22
CA LEU A 16 1.60 9.69 1.98
C LEU A 16 2.50 8.60 2.60
N LEU A 17 1.93 7.48 3.04
CA LEU A 17 2.62 6.50 3.88
C LEU A 17 2.94 5.16 3.19
N HIS A 18 2.45 4.92 1.97
CA HIS A 18 2.52 3.60 1.32
C HIS A 18 3.95 3.05 1.22
N ASP A 19 4.93 3.93 1.05
CA ASP A 19 6.35 3.62 0.88
C ASP A 19 7.20 3.88 2.12
N ALA A 20 6.59 4.19 3.27
CA ALA A 20 7.30 4.60 4.48
C ALA A 20 8.30 3.55 5.01
N GLY A 21 8.16 2.28 4.59
CA GLY A 21 9.07 1.19 4.94
C GLY A 21 10.41 1.21 4.20
N LYS A 22 10.53 1.91 3.07
CA LYS A 22 11.74 1.86 2.20
C LYS A 22 13.05 2.13 2.95
N PRO A 23 13.17 3.19 3.79
CA PRO A 23 14.43 3.47 4.49
C PRO A 23 14.85 2.35 5.46
N ALA A 24 13.87 1.72 6.13
CA ALA A 24 14.11 0.68 7.13
C ALA A 24 14.49 -0.66 6.50
N THR A 25 14.03 -0.93 5.28
CA THR A 25 14.29 -2.18 4.56
C THR A 25 15.33 -2.02 3.45
N ARG A 26 16.10 -0.93 3.46
CA ARG A 26 17.13 -0.68 2.46
C ARG A 26 18.29 -1.65 2.66
N ASP A 27 18.61 -2.42 1.62
CA ASP A 27 19.73 -3.36 1.63
C ASP A 27 20.47 -3.37 0.28
N PHE A 28 21.63 -4.03 0.21
CA PHE A 28 22.45 -4.16 -0.99
C PHE A 28 22.56 -5.62 -1.44
N THR A 29 22.37 -5.89 -2.74
CA THR A 29 22.69 -7.21 -3.30
C THR A 29 24.20 -7.43 -3.36
N PRO A 30 24.68 -8.68 -3.51
CA PRO A 30 26.11 -8.96 -3.71
C PRO A 30 26.74 -8.18 -4.89
N ASP A 31 25.94 -7.88 -5.90
CA ASP A 31 26.35 -7.09 -7.08
C ASP A 31 26.30 -5.56 -6.87
N GLY A 32 25.96 -5.10 -5.66
CA GLY A 32 25.92 -3.69 -5.28
C GLY A 32 24.61 -2.95 -5.58
N ASN A 33 23.55 -3.64 -6.02
CA ASN A 33 22.25 -3.01 -6.29
C ASN A 33 21.48 -2.76 -4.99
N VAL A 34 20.78 -1.62 -4.91
CA VAL A 34 19.92 -1.30 -3.76
C VAL A 34 18.59 -2.04 -3.87
N THR A 35 18.11 -2.60 -2.75
CA THR A 35 16.80 -3.25 -2.66
C THR A 35 15.99 -2.73 -1.48
N PHE A 36 14.68 -2.94 -1.54
CA PHE A 36 13.72 -2.56 -0.50
C PHE A 36 12.77 -3.74 -0.19
N ILE A 37 13.31 -4.95 -0.09
CA ILE A 37 12.49 -6.16 0.05
C ILE A 37 11.73 -6.10 1.39
N GLY A 38 10.41 -6.27 1.33
CA GLY A 38 9.53 -6.24 2.51
C GLY A 38 9.09 -4.86 2.99
N HIS A 39 9.40 -3.79 2.24
CA HIS A 39 9.00 -2.42 2.62
C HIS A 39 7.48 -2.21 2.68
N ASP A 40 6.71 -3.03 1.98
CA ASP A 40 5.25 -3.05 2.03
C ASP A 40 4.75 -3.42 3.43
N ARG A 41 5.25 -4.52 3.99
CA ARG A 41 4.87 -4.99 5.34
C ARG A 41 5.40 -4.06 6.43
N GLU A 42 6.63 -3.58 6.27
CA GLU A 42 7.21 -2.62 7.20
C GLU A 42 6.50 -1.26 7.14
N GLY A 43 6.11 -0.81 5.94
CA GLY A 43 5.31 0.38 5.72
C GLY A 43 3.92 0.29 6.36
N ALA A 44 3.28 -0.89 6.33
CA ALA A 44 2.03 -1.13 7.03
C ALA A 44 2.18 -1.03 8.56
N ARG A 45 3.27 -1.58 9.12
CA ARG A 45 3.61 -1.46 10.54
C ARG A 45 3.84 0.00 10.94
N ILE A 46 4.68 0.72 10.19
CA ILE A 46 4.96 2.15 10.41
C ILE A 46 3.67 2.97 10.31
N SER A 47 2.80 2.68 9.33
CA SER A 47 1.53 3.37 9.17
C SER A 47 0.62 3.24 10.39
N ARG A 48 0.51 2.03 10.97
CA ARG A 48 -0.23 1.80 12.22
C ARG A 48 0.37 2.57 13.38
N ASP A 49 1.69 2.57 13.51
CA ASP A 49 2.40 3.25 14.61
C ASP A 49 2.21 4.78 14.55
N VAL A 50 2.39 5.37 13.36
CA VAL A 50 2.18 6.81 13.11
C VAL A 50 0.75 7.22 13.45
N LEU A 51 -0.24 6.49 12.91
CA LEU A 51 -1.64 6.83 13.13
C LEU A 51 -2.10 6.55 14.57
N THR A 52 -1.49 5.59 15.27
CA THR A 52 -1.72 5.38 16.71
C THR A 52 -1.23 6.57 17.53
N ARG A 53 -0.05 7.12 17.21
CA ARG A 53 0.47 8.35 17.86
C ARG A 53 -0.43 9.56 17.60
N LEU A 54 -1.05 9.62 16.43
CA LEU A 54 -2.03 10.64 16.07
C LEU A 54 -3.43 10.39 16.65
N ARG A 55 -3.60 9.32 17.46
CA ARG A 55 -4.88 8.94 18.08
C ARG A 55 -6.01 8.69 17.07
N ALA A 56 -5.66 8.26 15.85
CA ALA A 56 -6.63 7.90 14.84
C ALA A 56 -7.44 6.65 15.22
N SER A 57 -8.66 6.56 14.72
CA SER A 57 -9.52 5.39 14.90
C SER A 57 -8.86 4.11 14.37
N GLU A 58 -9.25 2.97 14.94
CA GLU A 58 -8.78 1.67 14.43
C GLU A 58 -9.17 1.47 12.96
N ARG A 59 -10.32 2.01 12.54
CA ARG A 59 -10.78 1.92 11.16
C ARG A 59 -9.84 2.62 10.18
N LEU A 60 -9.35 3.82 10.52
CA LEU A 60 -8.38 4.54 9.68
C LEU A 60 -7.03 3.83 9.69
N ARG A 61 -6.56 3.42 10.88
CA ARG A 61 -5.29 2.68 11.06
C ARG A 61 -5.24 1.42 10.20
N ALA A 62 -6.26 0.58 10.30
CA ALA A 62 -6.37 -0.65 9.52
C ALA A 62 -6.45 -0.37 8.01
N HIS A 63 -7.22 0.63 7.60
CA HIS A 63 -7.38 0.98 6.19
C HIS A 63 -6.06 1.47 5.56
N VAL A 64 -5.35 2.41 6.20
CA VAL A 64 -4.08 2.93 5.69
C VAL A 64 -2.98 1.89 5.72
N ALA A 65 -2.93 1.05 6.77
CA ALA A 65 -1.98 -0.05 6.83
C ALA A 65 -2.19 -1.07 5.71
N ALA A 66 -3.45 -1.42 5.41
CA ALA A 66 -3.77 -2.30 4.28
C ALA A 66 -3.38 -1.66 2.93
N LEU A 67 -3.60 -0.35 2.76
CA LEU A 67 -3.13 0.35 1.55
C LEU A 67 -1.62 0.24 1.38
N ALA A 68 -0.85 0.46 2.47
CA ALA A 68 0.61 0.32 2.45
C ALA A 68 1.05 -1.14 2.21
N GLU A 69 0.37 -2.13 2.76
CA GLU A 69 0.75 -3.55 2.55
C GLU A 69 0.47 -4.01 1.11
N HIS A 70 -0.61 -3.53 0.49
CA HIS A 70 -1.07 -4.04 -0.80
C HIS A 70 -0.61 -3.21 -2.01
N HIS A 71 0.07 -2.07 -1.82
CA HIS A 71 0.34 -1.08 -2.89
C HIS A 71 1.13 -1.63 -4.09
N LEU A 72 2.03 -2.61 -3.91
CA LEU A 72 2.81 -3.18 -5.02
C LEU A 72 2.06 -4.24 -5.83
N ARG A 73 0.95 -4.78 -5.29
CA ARG A 73 0.35 -6.02 -5.80
C ARG A 73 -0.11 -5.91 -7.24
N LEU A 74 -0.68 -4.77 -7.62
CA LEU A 74 -1.05 -4.53 -9.01
C LEU A 74 0.20 -4.38 -9.90
N GLY A 75 1.23 -3.70 -9.39
CA GLY A 75 2.54 -3.55 -10.04
C GLY A 75 3.14 -4.89 -10.45
N PHE A 76 3.06 -5.92 -9.60
CA PHE A 76 3.56 -7.26 -9.93
C PHE A 76 2.80 -7.98 -11.05
N LEU A 77 1.59 -7.52 -11.39
CA LEU A 77 0.76 -8.13 -12.43
C LEU A 77 0.92 -7.46 -13.80
N VAL A 78 1.56 -6.29 -13.90
CA VAL A 78 1.60 -5.50 -15.15
C VAL A 78 2.31 -6.19 -16.31
N HIS A 79 3.21 -7.14 -16.01
CA HIS A 79 3.93 -7.94 -17.00
C HIS A 79 3.09 -9.08 -17.61
N ARG A 80 1.88 -9.35 -17.07
CA ARG A 80 1.00 -10.44 -17.51
C ARG A 80 -0.21 -9.95 -18.29
N ARG A 81 -0.10 -8.83 -19.01
CA ARG A 81 -1.25 -8.25 -19.74
C ARG A 81 -1.51 -8.97 -21.07
N PRO A 82 -2.78 -9.24 -21.44
CA PRO A 82 -4.00 -8.94 -20.67
C PRO A 82 -4.21 -9.89 -19.48
N LEU A 83 -4.77 -9.37 -18.38
CA LEU A 83 -5.08 -10.18 -17.20
C LEU A 83 -6.33 -11.02 -17.42
N ASP A 84 -6.27 -12.32 -17.09
CA ASP A 84 -7.44 -13.18 -17.08
C ASP A 84 -8.39 -12.86 -15.91
N ARG A 85 -9.66 -13.27 -16.03
CA ARG A 85 -10.69 -13.00 -15.02
C ARG A 85 -10.38 -13.62 -13.66
N ARG A 86 -9.67 -14.75 -13.61
CA ARG A 86 -9.32 -15.44 -12.36
C ARG A 86 -8.23 -14.67 -11.61
N LEU A 87 -7.26 -14.11 -12.31
CA LEU A 87 -6.21 -13.26 -11.75
C LEU A 87 -6.78 -11.95 -11.24
N VAL A 88 -7.69 -11.31 -12.00
CA VAL A 88 -8.40 -10.11 -11.54
C VAL A 88 -9.18 -10.40 -10.27
N TYR A 89 -9.95 -11.49 -10.25
CA TYR A 89 -10.70 -11.89 -9.06
C TYR A 89 -9.78 -12.15 -7.85
N ARG A 90 -8.69 -12.89 -8.05
CA ARG A 90 -7.73 -13.18 -6.97
C ARG A 90 -7.11 -11.90 -6.42
N TYR A 91 -6.71 -10.97 -7.29
CA TYR A 91 -6.17 -9.67 -6.88
C TYR A 91 -7.18 -8.90 -6.02
N LEU A 92 -8.41 -8.73 -6.52
CA LEU A 92 -9.45 -8.02 -5.78
C LEU A 92 -9.72 -8.68 -4.43
N LYS A 93 -9.88 -10.02 -4.42
CA LYS A 93 -10.14 -10.77 -3.18
C LYS A 93 -8.99 -10.67 -2.17
N THR A 94 -7.75 -10.62 -2.64
CA THR A 94 -6.58 -10.53 -1.77
C THR A 94 -6.42 -9.14 -1.15
N CYS A 95 -6.87 -8.10 -1.85
CA CYS A 95 -6.77 -6.72 -1.40
C CYS A 95 -8.01 -6.25 -0.61
N GLU A 96 -8.99 -7.12 -0.36
CA GLU A 96 -10.16 -6.77 0.44
C GLU A 96 -9.76 -6.34 1.87
N PRO A 97 -10.36 -5.27 2.44
CA PRO A 97 -11.47 -4.47 1.91
C PRO A 97 -11.04 -3.16 1.22
N VAL A 98 -9.79 -3.06 0.77
CA VAL A 98 -9.21 -1.83 0.18
C VAL A 98 -8.94 -1.97 -1.32
N GLU A 99 -9.48 -2.99 -1.98
CA GLU A 99 -9.14 -3.39 -3.35
C GLU A 99 -9.35 -2.28 -4.38
N VAL A 100 -10.39 -1.45 -4.21
CA VAL A 100 -10.62 -0.30 -5.09
C VAL A 100 -9.64 0.84 -4.80
N ASP A 101 -9.40 1.13 -3.52
CA ASP A 101 -8.54 2.25 -3.10
C ASP A 101 -7.07 1.97 -3.40
N VAL A 102 -6.60 0.73 -3.17
CA VAL A 102 -5.22 0.33 -3.48
C VAL A 102 -4.97 0.26 -4.98
N THR A 103 -6.01 -0.08 -5.77
CA THR A 103 -5.91 -0.02 -7.24
C THR A 103 -5.74 1.42 -7.71
N LEU A 104 -6.52 2.35 -7.16
CA LEU A 104 -6.38 3.77 -7.48
C LEU A 104 -5.03 4.33 -7.02
N LEU A 105 -4.58 3.95 -5.82
CA LEU A 105 -3.26 4.30 -5.30
C LEU A 105 -2.13 3.80 -6.22
N SER A 106 -2.21 2.54 -6.65
CA SER A 106 -1.21 1.95 -7.56
C SER A 106 -1.14 2.70 -8.90
N VAL A 107 -2.29 3.14 -9.43
CA VAL A 107 -2.34 3.95 -10.66
C VAL A 107 -1.76 5.34 -10.41
N ALA A 108 -2.09 5.98 -9.28
CA ALA A 108 -1.56 7.29 -8.93
C ALA A 108 -0.04 7.27 -8.76
N ASP A 109 0.50 6.26 -8.06
CA ASP A 109 1.94 6.06 -7.87
C ASP A 109 2.68 5.86 -9.20
N ARG A 110 2.12 5.01 -10.09
CA ARG A 110 2.64 4.78 -11.44
C ARG A 110 2.71 6.06 -12.29
N LEU A 111 1.82 7.03 -12.05
CA LEU A 111 1.77 8.32 -12.75
C LEU A 111 2.69 9.38 -12.11
N ALA A 112 3.16 9.16 -10.89
CA ALA A 112 4.04 10.07 -10.17
C ALA A 112 5.54 9.84 -10.47
N THR A 113 5.87 8.71 -11.11
CA THR A 113 7.24 8.29 -11.49
C THR A 113 7.45 8.44 -13.00
#